data_AF-A0A962SK00-F1
#
_entry.id   AF-A0A962SK00-F1
#
_cell.length_a   1.000
_cell.length_b   1.000
_cell.length_c   1.000
_cell.angle_alpha   90.00
_cell.angle_beta   90.00
_cell.angle_gamma   90.00
#
_symmetry.space_group_name_H-M   'P 1'
#
loop_
_entity.id
_entity.type
_entity.pdbx_description
1 polymer ?
#
loop_
_entity_poly.entity_id
_entity_poly.type
_entity_poly.pdbx_seq_one_letter_code
_entity_poly.pdbx_strand_id
1 'polypeptide(L)'
;MQDFGQAIILALHLVLAGDADLVEIVGLSLQVSLTAVFASCLIGLPLGAVLAISRFRGRGIVLVLLNALMGLPPVVVGLIVYLLLSNAGPL
;
A
#
# COMPACT_ATOMS: atom_id res chain seq x y z
N MET A 1 -17.46 -21.24 22.99
CA MET A 1 -16.13 -20.69 22.63
C MET A 1 -15.68 -21.49 21.43
N GLN A 2 -15.51 -20.88 20.25
CA GLN A 2 -14.89 -21.60 19.15
C GLN A 2 -13.47 -21.95 19.60
N ASP A 3 -13.18 -23.24 19.70
CA ASP A 3 -11.83 -23.70 20.01
C ASP A 3 -10.91 -23.22 18.89
N PHE A 4 -9.76 -22.65 19.24
CA PHE A 4 -8.84 -22.02 18.27
C PHE A 4 -8.47 -23.00 17.12
N GLY A 5 -8.44 -24.30 17.43
CA GLY A 5 -8.24 -25.37 16.45
C GLY A 5 -9.34 -25.47 15.38
N GLN A 6 -10.60 -25.22 15.73
CA GLN A 6 -11.71 -25.23 14.76
C GLN A 6 -11.61 -24.07 13.77
N ALA A 7 -11.18 -22.89 14.22
CA ALA A 7 -10.97 -21.74 13.35
C ALA A 7 -9.85 -22.00 12.31
N ILE A 8 -8.76 -22.65 12.73
CA ILE A 8 -7.65 -23.03 11.83
C ILE A 8 -8.13 -24.03 10.77
N ILE A 9 -8.89 -25.06 11.17
CA ILE A 9 -9.43 -26.06 10.25
C ILE A 9 -10.38 -25.42 9.24
N LEU A 10 -11.26 -24.51 9.70
CA LEU A 10 -12.17 -23.79 8.82
C LEU A 10 -11.42 -22.92 7.80
N ALA A 11 -10.40 -22.17 8.24
CA ALA A 11 -9.58 -21.36 7.34
C ALA A 11 -8.85 -22.21 6.30
N LEU A 12 -8.24 -23.33 6.71
CA LEU A 12 -7.62 -24.29 5.79
C LEU A 12 -8.63 -24.86 4.80
N HIS A 13 -9.85 -25.16 5.25
CA HIS A 13 -10.90 -25.66 4.38
C HIS A 13 -11.32 -24.61 3.34
N LEU A 14 -11.52 -23.35 3.73
CA LEU A 14 -11.84 -22.26 2.79
C LEU A 14 -10.74 -22.07 1.73
N VAL A 15 -9.47 -22.17 2.13
CA VAL A 15 -8.33 -22.07 1.22
C VAL A 15 -8.24 -23.28 0.29
N LEU A 16 -8.35 -24.50 0.81
CA LEU A 16 -8.22 -25.74 0.03
C LEU A 16 -9.42 -26.01 -0.87
N ALA A 17 -10.62 -25.63 -0.43
CA ALA A 17 -11.84 -25.72 -1.24
C ALA A 17 -11.88 -24.65 -2.34
N GLY A 18 -10.98 -23.66 -2.30
CA GLY A 18 -10.95 -22.57 -3.27
C GLY A 18 -12.23 -21.75 -3.21
N ASP A 19 -12.65 -21.35 -2.01
CA ASP A 19 -13.86 -20.57 -1.79
C ASP A 19 -13.89 -19.35 -2.73
N ALA A 20 -15.02 -19.19 -3.46
CA ALA A 20 -15.11 -18.22 -4.55
C ALA A 20 -14.95 -16.78 -4.05
N ASP A 21 -15.55 -16.44 -2.91
CA ASP A 21 -15.47 -15.11 -2.31
C ASP A 21 -14.03 -14.83 -1.84
N LEU A 22 -13.37 -15.82 -1.22
CA LEU A 22 -11.98 -15.69 -0.79
C LEU A 22 -11.03 -15.46 -1.97
N VAL A 23 -11.19 -16.23 -3.04
CA VAL A 23 -10.37 -16.11 -4.26
C VAL A 23 -10.60 -14.75 -4.93
N GLU A 24 -11.83 -14.26 -4.97
CA GLU A 24 -12.16 -12.94 -5.51
C GLU A 24 -11.49 -11.82 -4.69
N ILE A 25 -11.59 -11.85 -3.36
CA ILE A 25 -10.96 -10.87 -2.48
C ILE A 25 -9.44 -10.86 -2.63
N VAL A 26 -8.81 -12.04 -2.66
CA VAL A 26 -7.36 -12.18 -2.85
C VAL A 26 -6.95 -11.67 -4.24
N GLY A 27 -7.70 -12.04 -5.28
CA GLY A 27 -7.48 -11.61 -6.65
C GLY A 27 -7.55 -10.08 -6.80
N LEU A 28 -8.59 -9.46 -6.27
CA LEU A 28 -8.75 -8.01 -6.27
C LEU A 28 -7.63 -7.31 -5.49
N SER A 29 -7.29 -7.82 -4.31
CA SER A 29 -6.21 -7.27 -3.47
C SER A 29 -4.86 -7.33 -4.19
N LEU A 30 -4.56 -8.45 -4.85
CA LEU A 30 -3.35 -8.63 -5.66
C LEU A 30 -3.35 -7.68 -6.86
N GLN A 31 -4.46 -7.57 -7.59
CA GLN A 31 -4.57 -6.67 -8.74
C GLN A 31 -4.32 -5.22 -8.33
N VAL A 32 -4.96 -4.73 -7.27
CA VAL A 32 -4.78 -3.37 -6.76
C VAL A 32 -3.34 -3.15 -6.28
N SER A 33 -2.78 -4.09 -5.53
CA SER A 33 -1.41 -3.96 -5.01
C SER A 33 -0.37 -3.98 -6.12
N LEU A 34 -0.47 -4.89 -7.08
CA LEU A 34 0.47 -5.01 -8.19
C LEU A 34 0.41 -3.79 -9.11
N THR A 35 -0.79 -3.31 -9.43
CA THR A 35 -0.95 -2.10 -10.26
C THR A 35 -0.40 -0.86 -9.53
N ALA A 36 -0.67 -0.70 -8.24
CA ALA A 36 -0.14 0.39 -7.42
C ALA A 36 1.39 0.35 -7.33
N VAL A 37 1.99 -0.83 -7.11
CA VAL A 37 3.45 -1.02 -7.07
C VAL A 37 4.05 -0.71 -8.44
N PHE A 38 3.48 -1.23 -9.52
CA PHE A 38 3.96 -0.98 -10.87
C PHE A 38 3.97 0.51 -11.21
N ALA A 39 2.87 1.22 -10.94
CA ALA A 39 2.78 2.66 -11.13
C ALA A 39 3.79 3.42 -10.25
N SER A 40 3.96 2.99 -8.99
CA SER A 40 4.94 3.57 -8.07
C SER A 40 6.38 3.35 -8.56
N CYS A 41 6.71 2.19 -9.13
CA CYS A 41 8.03 1.90 -9.67
C CYS A 41 8.35 2.78 -10.89
N LEU A 42 7.38 3.02 -11.78
CA LEU A 42 7.59 3.85 -12.97
C LEU A 42 8.02 5.29 -12.64
N ILE A 43 7.63 5.80 -11.47
CA ILE A 43 7.96 7.17 -11.04
C ILE A 43 9.07 7.15 -9.98
N GLY A 44 8.96 6.28 -8.98
CA GLY A 44 9.89 6.18 -7.86
C GLY A 44 11.28 5.71 -8.25
N LEU A 45 11.41 4.75 -9.17
CA LEU A 45 12.72 4.27 -9.63
C LEU A 45 13.52 5.34 -10.40
N PRO A 46 12.97 6.04 -11.43
CA PRO A 46 13.74 7.08 -12.11
C PRO A 46 14.08 8.25 -11.20
N LEU A 47 13.14 8.70 -10.35
CA LEU A 47 13.42 9.77 -9.38
C LEU A 47 14.49 9.35 -8.36
N GLY A 48 14.41 8.11 -7.86
CA GLY A 48 15.41 7.54 -6.96
C GLY A 48 16.78 7.42 -7.62
N ALA A 49 16.84 6.99 -8.88
CA ALA A 49 18.09 6.90 -9.65
C ALA A 49 18.73 8.27 -9.88
N VAL A 50 17.93 9.28 -10.28
CA VAL A 50 18.40 10.66 -10.44
C VAL A 50 18.92 11.20 -9.12
N LEU A 51 18.21 10.97 -8.01
CA LEU A 51 18.64 11.42 -6.68
C LEU A 51 19.92 10.71 -6.21
N ALA A 52 20.10 9.44 -6.57
CA ALA A 52 21.29 8.66 -6.22
C ALA A 52 22.54 9.18 -6.96
N ILE A 53 22.42 9.42 -8.26
CA ILE A 53 23.54 9.79 -9.14
C ILE A 53 23.86 11.28 -9.08
N SER A 54 22.83 12.15 -9.05
CA SER A 54 23.02 13.60 -9.06
C SER A 54 23.48 14.12 -7.69
N ARG A 55 24.52 14.96 -7.69
CA ARG A 55 25.01 15.67 -6.50
C ARG A 55 24.71 17.17 -6.63
N PHE A 56 23.45 17.53 -6.42
CA PHE A 56 22.99 18.93 -6.38
C PHE A 56 22.91 19.46 -4.94
N ARG A 57 23.04 20.78 -4.77
CA ARG A 57 23.17 21.45 -3.45
C ARG A 57 21.97 21.21 -2.50
N GLY A 58 20.78 20.92 -3.04
CA GLY A 58 19.55 20.68 -2.27
C GLY A 58 19.24 19.21 -1.93
N ARG A 59 20.09 18.25 -2.33
CA ARG A 59 19.85 16.80 -2.16
C ARG A 59 19.55 16.39 -0.72
N GLY A 60 20.21 17.00 0.26
CA GLY A 60 20.01 16.69 1.68
C GLY A 60 18.58 16.97 2.14
N ILE A 61 17.99 18.10 1.73
CA ILE A 61 16.61 18.46 2.08
C ILE A 61 15.63 17.45 1.48
N VAL A 62 15.84 17.07 0.22
CA VAL A 62 15.00 16.07 -0.46
C VAL A 62 15.07 14.72 0.27
N LEU A 63 16.27 14.26 0.65
CA LEU A 63 16.43 13.01 1.38
C LEU A 63 15.78 13.03 2.76
N VAL A 64 15.88 14.14 3.50
CA VAL A 64 15.22 14.31 4.80
C VAL A 64 13.70 14.27 4.63
N LEU A 65 13.16 14.97 3.63
CA LEU A 65 11.73 14.96 3.35
C LEU A 65 11.23 13.56 2.99
N LEU A 66 11.93 12.85 2.09
CA LEU A 66 11.57 11.48 1.70
C LEU A 66 11.60 10.52 2.89
N ASN A 67 12.61 10.61 3.76
CA ASN A 67 12.68 9.81 4.97
C ASN A 67 11.57 10.18 5.97
N ALA A 68 11.23 11.46 6.10
CA ALA A 68 10.13 11.89 6.96
C ALA A 68 8.79 11.34 6.46
N LEU A 69 8.56 11.33 5.14
CA LEU A 69 7.35 10.74 4.54
C LEU A 69 7.23 9.23 4.77
N MET A 70 8.35 8.50 4.86
CA MET A 70 8.33 7.07 5.25
C MET A 70 7.90 6.84 6.70
N GLY A 71 8.05 7.83 7.58
CA GLY A 71 7.62 7.77 8.98
C GLY A 71 6.17 8.22 9.23
N LEU A 72 5.45 8.64 8.17
CA LEU A 72 4.08 9.14 8.31
C LEU A 72 3.11 8.00 8.68
N PRO A 73 2.21 8.20 9.67
CA PRO A 73 1.25 7.16 10.03
C PRO A 73 0.33 6.81 8.84
N PRO A 74 0.12 5.51 8.53
CA PRO A 74 -0.72 5.09 7.40
C PRO A 74 -2.15 5.67 7.45
N VAL A 75 -2.68 5.86 8.66
CA VAL A 75 -4.01 6.45 8.88
C VAL A 75 -4.10 7.89 8.37
N VAL A 76 -3.04 8.69 8.55
CA VAL A 76 -2.99 10.09 8.09
C VAL A 76 -2.95 10.13 6.55
N VAL A 77 -2.17 9.25 5.93
CA VAL A 77 -2.14 9.12 4.46
C VAL A 77 -3.52 8.75 3.93
N GLY A 78 -4.17 7.77 4.55
CA GLY A 78 -5.52 7.35 4.18
C GLY A 78 -6.53 8.50 4.26
N LEU A 79 -6.49 9.30 5.32
CA LEU A 79 -7.37 10.46 5.48
C LEU A 79 -7.12 11.53 4.42
N ILE A 80 -5.86 11.84 4.09
CA ILE A 80 -5.53 12.80 3.04
C ILE A 80 -6.07 12.33 1.70
N VAL A 81 -5.81 11.07 1.33
CA VAL A 81 -6.31 10.50 0.06
C VAL A 81 -7.84 10.50 0.04
N TYR A 82 -8.48 10.12 1.15
CA TYR A 82 -9.93 10.17 1.28
C TYR A 82 -10.48 11.58 1.03
N LEU A 83 -9.92 12.61 1.65
CA LEU A 83 -10.36 14.00 1.47
C LEU A 83 -10.12 14.51 0.04
N LEU A 84 -9.05 14.06 -0.62
CA LEU A 84 -8.76 14.43 -2.01
C LEU A 84 -9.70 13.77 -3.02
N LEU A 85 -10.15 12.54 -2.75
CA LEU A 85 -11.09 11.79 -3.61
C LEU A 85 -12.56 12.03 -3.26
N SER A 86 -12.85 12.44 -2.03
CA SER A 86 -14.20 12.73 -1.55
C SER A 86 -14.69 14.06 -2.12
N ASN A 87 -15.82 14.01 -2.83
CA ASN A 87 -16.58 15.20 -3.22
C ASN A 87 -17.32 15.85 -2.03
N ALA A 88 -17.35 15.21 -0.87
CA ALA A 88 -17.71 15.87 0.38
C ALA A 88 -16.46 16.57 0.90
N GLY A 89 -16.40 17.88 0.71
CA GLY A 89 -15.30 18.71 1.21
C GLY A 89 -15.20 18.69 2.74
N PRO A 90 -14.17 19.33 3.32
CA PRO A 90 -14.03 19.44 4.78
C PRO A 90 -15.15 20.24 5.49
N LEU A 91 -16.14 20.77 4.76
CA LEU A 91 -17.35 21.46 5.24
C LEU A 91 -18.48 21.30 4.22
#